data_AF-A0A359JL06-F1
#
_entry.id   AF-A0A359JL06-F1
#
_cell.length_a   1.000
_cell.length_b   1.000
_cell.length_c   1.000
_cell.angle_alpha   90.00
_cell.angle_beta   90.00
_cell.angle_gamma   90.00
#
_symmetry.space_group_name_H-M   'P 1'
#
loop_
_entity.id
_entity.type
_entity.pdbx_description
1 polymer ?
#
loop_
_entity_poly.entity_id
_entity_poly.type
_entity_poly.pdbx_seq_one_letter_code
_entity_poly.pdbx_strand_id
1 'polypeptide(L)'
;MTFVSKKNTGRRLARSISVLLVLCFFCGILTSCSGKAFQKKKIDAPEMARILVDSLSDSSDKEELFNRIPEEQRDGMTISEYYEYISVLQKMKPSSARVTSFQIISGEERDALLKKMIFDETHEYTDLIRSCIPVKIQINGFRVSGVPIVIYLQTKADGTVYLNRSWAKSCMELYSFSAHYFEAYANENLTDVISLLSYTQVKEALPETRDILKEKAKEMIRFYSHNVKSEYDAYEIVSIDASHLVYLQPAVLDSHLQTNRRTVRFRSNEEGVISVIDPIESELKTADLYMYYNGRRTVRVGEHAAPSQLESLFGKPLTVSCGPVVEKASSGDPEDGLRNILIRYNGFTITVYGVYHGEEDWDGTYTRFRIWDSEKAGVGPDLQVTDTSWDVLKSYPFADEAGFELKVQIDGEQYQLQIGLDRDEPNSDGSIPIDTLILQRIGN
;
A
#
# COMPACT_ATOMS: atom_id res chain seq x y z
N MET A 1 -8.77 20.41 59.80
CA MET A 1 -8.13 19.72 60.94
C MET A 1 -6.67 19.49 60.62
N THR A 2 -5.83 19.27 61.62
CA THR A 2 -4.37 19.45 61.53
C THR A 2 -3.64 18.28 62.24
N PHE A 3 -2.30 18.27 62.12
CA PHE A 3 -1.32 17.32 62.66
C PHE A 3 -1.02 16.09 61.77
N VAL A 4 0.22 15.68 61.43
CA VAL A 4 1.57 15.74 62.06
C VAL A 4 1.74 14.64 63.14
N SER A 5 2.84 13.86 63.25
CA SER A 5 3.98 13.51 62.37
C SER A 5 4.84 12.43 63.07
N LYS A 6 5.98 12.05 62.47
CA LYS A 6 7.18 11.40 63.05
C LYS A 6 7.10 9.92 63.52
N LYS A 7 8.01 9.12 62.94
CA LYS A 7 9.12 8.35 63.57
C LYS A 7 9.16 8.36 65.14
N ASN A 8 9.64 7.33 65.85
CA ASN A 8 10.91 6.62 65.60
C ASN A 8 11.20 5.44 66.56
N THR A 9 12.10 4.52 66.16
CA THR A 9 13.07 3.71 66.98
C THR A 9 12.65 2.82 68.18
N GLY A 10 13.15 1.56 68.17
CA GLY A 10 13.36 0.68 69.34
C GLY A 10 13.12 -0.81 69.00
N ARG A 11 14.07 -1.75 68.85
CA ARG A 11 15.52 -1.88 69.15
C ARG A 11 15.90 -2.36 70.58
N ARG A 12 15.82 -3.68 70.86
CA ARG A 12 16.96 -4.56 71.30
C ARG A 12 16.57 -5.91 71.96
N LEU A 13 17.31 -6.98 71.58
CA LEU A 13 17.71 -8.19 72.35
C LEU A 13 16.61 -9.12 72.94
N ALA A 14 16.77 -10.44 73.10
CA ALA A 14 17.80 -11.44 72.71
C ALA A 14 17.09 -12.82 72.49
N ARG A 15 17.61 -14.06 72.58
CA ARG A 15 18.91 -14.70 72.96
C ARG A 15 18.88 -16.14 72.34
N SER A 16 19.74 -16.50 71.38
CA SER A 16 21.02 -17.25 71.53
C SER A 16 20.91 -18.79 71.67
N ILE A 17 21.98 -19.52 71.26
CA ILE A 17 22.28 -20.97 71.50
C ILE A 17 21.43 -21.95 70.63
N SER A 18 21.93 -23.01 69.97
CA SER A 18 23.29 -23.56 69.70
C SER A 18 23.20 -24.76 68.69
N VAL A 19 24.26 -25.35 68.08
CA VAL A 19 25.57 -24.91 67.55
C VAL A 19 26.30 -26.10 66.84
N LEU A 20 27.14 -25.82 65.82
CA LEU A 20 28.22 -26.68 65.23
C LEU A 20 27.91 -27.81 64.22
N LEU A 21 28.99 -28.12 63.45
CA LEU A 21 29.25 -29.22 62.50
C LEU A 21 28.46 -29.19 61.17
N VAL A 22 29.07 -29.40 60.00
CA VAL A 22 30.43 -29.91 59.67
C VAL A 22 31.30 -28.84 58.98
N LEU A 23 32.62 -28.91 59.21
CA LEU A 23 33.67 -28.15 58.51
C LEU A 23 34.77 -29.15 58.07
N CYS A 24 35.64 -28.73 57.14
CA CYS A 24 36.83 -29.45 56.66
C CYS A 24 36.60 -30.67 55.75
N PHE A 25 36.50 -30.42 54.44
CA PHE A 25 37.30 -31.17 53.46
C PHE A 25 37.84 -30.18 52.41
N PHE A 26 39.18 -30.18 52.22
CA PHE A 26 39.99 -29.69 51.09
C PHE A 26 39.31 -28.71 50.10
N CYS A 27 39.75 -27.45 49.92
CA CYS A 27 41.12 -26.92 49.92
C CYS A 27 42.10 -27.75 49.08
N GLY A 28 42.00 -27.63 47.75
CA GLY A 28 42.95 -28.27 46.84
C GLY A 28 42.45 -28.47 45.40
N ILE A 29 42.27 -27.37 44.65
CA ILE A 29 42.48 -27.29 43.18
C ILE A 29 42.44 -25.80 42.77
N LEU A 30 43.60 -25.16 42.82
CA LEU A 30 43.91 -23.97 42.03
C LEU A 30 44.72 -24.42 40.80
N THR A 31 44.16 -25.36 40.03
CA THR A 31 44.75 -25.74 38.75
C THR A 31 44.21 -24.83 37.67
N SER A 32 45.15 -24.25 36.93
CA SER A 32 44.96 -23.51 35.68
C SER A 32 43.95 -24.16 34.72
N CYS A 33 42.67 -23.82 34.89
CA CYS A 33 41.81 -23.60 33.74
C CYS A 33 42.17 -22.23 33.17
N SER A 34 43.31 -22.19 32.46
CA SER A 34 43.42 -21.34 31.27
C SER A 34 42.40 -21.85 30.26
N GLY A 35 41.12 -21.56 30.55
CA GLY A 35 40.07 -21.59 29.56
C GLY A 35 40.50 -20.57 28.52
N LYS A 36 41.00 -21.08 27.39
CA LYS A 36 41.34 -20.23 26.24
C LYS A 36 40.07 -19.44 25.96
N ALA A 37 40.12 -18.14 26.24
CA ALA A 37 39.25 -17.20 25.58
C ALA A 37 39.56 -17.36 24.09
N PHE A 38 38.77 -18.20 23.42
CA PHE A 38 38.62 -18.17 21.98
C PHE A 38 37.96 -16.82 21.70
N GLN A 39 38.80 -15.78 21.64
CA GLN A 39 38.54 -14.60 20.84
C GLN A 39 38.32 -15.14 19.43
N LYS A 40 37.06 -15.46 19.12
CA LYS A 40 36.66 -15.87 17.78
C LYS A 40 37.00 -14.68 16.90
N LYS A 41 38.08 -14.84 16.14
CA LYS A 41 38.67 -13.81 15.28
C LYS A 41 37.53 -13.11 14.55
N LYS A 42 37.46 -11.77 14.63
CA LYS A 42 36.43 -10.98 13.93
C LYS A 42 36.34 -11.46 12.48
N ILE A 43 35.13 -11.86 12.07
CA ILE A 43 34.86 -12.33 10.71
C ILE A 43 34.62 -11.14 9.79
N ASP A 44 34.99 -11.29 8.52
CA ASP A 44 34.87 -10.27 7.48
C ASP A 44 33.53 -10.38 6.72
N ALA A 45 33.27 -9.45 5.78
CA ALA A 45 32.05 -9.50 4.97
C ALA A 45 31.89 -10.82 4.19
N PRO A 46 32.92 -11.38 3.53
CA PRO A 46 32.83 -12.69 2.87
C PRO A 46 32.45 -13.85 3.79
N GLU A 47 33.01 -13.95 5.00
CA GLU A 47 32.68 -15.03 5.93
C GLU A 47 31.31 -14.83 6.59
N MET A 48 30.91 -13.59 6.92
CA MET A 48 29.55 -13.30 7.40
C MET A 48 28.50 -13.60 6.32
N ALA A 49 28.75 -13.18 5.08
CA ALA A 49 27.89 -13.47 3.93
C ALA A 49 27.74 -14.98 3.72
N ARG A 50 28.85 -15.73 3.81
CA ARG A 50 28.85 -17.20 3.75
C ARG A 50 27.98 -17.80 4.86
N ILE A 51 28.15 -17.41 6.11
CA ILE A 51 27.37 -17.95 7.24
C ILE A 51 25.86 -17.71 7.08
N LEU A 52 25.45 -16.52 6.63
CA LEU A 52 24.03 -16.27 6.32
C LEU A 52 23.54 -17.12 5.14
N VAL A 53 24.29 -17.17 4.04
CA VAL A 53 23.92 -17.92 2.83
C VAL A 53 23.84 -19.43 3.08
N ASP A 54 24.79 -20.00 3.82
CA ASP A 54 24.78 -21.39 4.26
C ASP A 54 23.49 -21.68 5.07
N SER A 55 23.09 -20.74 5.95
CA SER A 55 21.89 -20.85 6.81
C SER A 55 20.56 -20.78 6.04
N LEU A 56 20.55 -20.25 4.81
CA LEU A 56 19.36 -20.30 3.94
C LEU A 56 19.15 -21.69 3.32
N SER A 57 20.10 -22.61 3.47
CA SER A 57 19.97 -24.00 3.01
C SER A 57 19.24 -24.83 4.05
N ASP A 58 18.20 -25.54 3.62
CA ASP A 58 17.28 -26.29 4.50
C ASP A 58 17.91 -27.50 5.21
N SER A 59 19.16 -27.85 4.87
CA SER A 59 19.96 -28.91 5.48
C SER A 59 21.10 -28.39 6.38
N SER A 60 21.08 -27.11 6.76
CA SER A 60 22.13 -26.49 7.58
C SER A 60 21.87 -26.61 9.08
N ASP A 61 22.93 -26.82 9.86
CA ASP A 61 22.89 -26.63 11.31
C ASP A 61 22.97 -25.13 11.62
N LYS A 62 21.80 -24.50 11.76
CA LYS A 62 21.66 -23.07 12.03
C LYS A 62 22.20 -22.69 13.42
N GLU A 63 22.30 -23.64 14.37
CA GLU A 63 22.92 -23.40 15.68
C GLU A 63 24.44 -23.36 15.55
N GLU A 64 25.07 -24.28 14.80
CA GLU A 64 26.50 -24.23 14.51
C GLU A 64 26.86 -22.95 13.74
N LEU A 65 26.08 -22.60 12.72
CA LEU A 65 26.30 -21.41 11.90
C LEU A 65 26.14 -20.11 12.70
N PHE A 66 25.08 -19.96 13.50
CA PHE A 66 24.96 -18.85 14.46
C PHE A 66 26.15 -18.82 15.42
N ASN A 67 26.59 -19.98 15.91
CA ASN A 67 27.69 -20.07 16.84
C ASN A 67 29.06 -19.74 16.23
N ARG A 68 29.26 -19.84 14.90
CA ARG A 68 30.48 -19.37 14.23
C ARG A 68 30.65 -17.84 14.32
N ILE A 69 29.55 -17.07 14.36
CA ILE A 69 29.58 -15.61 14.48
C ILE A 69 30.10 -15.19 15.88
N PRO A 70 31.11 -14.31 15.98
CA PRO A 70 31.57 -13.76 17.26
C PRO A 70 30.51 -12.89 17.94
N GLU A 71 30.41 -12.94 19.27
CA GLU A 71 29.37 -12.25 20.05
C GLU A 71 29.33 -10.72 19.80
N GLU A 72 30.50 -10.08 19.68
CA GLU A 72 30.66 -8.66 19.30
C GLU A 72 30.03 -8.28 17.95
N GLN A 73 29.77 -9.27 17.09
CA GLN A 73 29.21 -9.14 15.74
C GLN A 73 27.76 -9.65 15.64
N ARG A 74 27.13 -10.03 16.77
CA ARG A 74 25.71 -10.44 16.85
C ARG A 74 24.76 -9.35 17.35
N ASP A 75 25.28 -8.24 17.89
CA ASP A 75 24.44 -7.12 18.37
C ASP A 75 23.42 -7.50 19.47
N GLY A 76 23.75 -8.51 20.27
CA GLY A 76 22.84 -9.07 21.27
C GLY A 76 21.66 -9.87 20.69
N MET A 77 21.64 -10.15 19.39
CA MET A 77 20.68 -11.06 18.75
C MET A 77 20.79 -12.46 19.37
N THR A 78 19.65 -13.02 19.74
CA THR A 78 19.51 -14.38 20.26
C THR A 78 19.46 -15.42 19.14
N ILE A 79 19.67 -16.70 19.48
CA ILE A 79 19.54 -17.80 18.52
C ILE A 79 18.12 -17.91 17.95
N SER A 80 17.08 -17.62 18.75
CA SER A 80 15.68 -17.66 18.31
C SER A 80 15.40 -16.59 17.24
N GLU A 81 15.78 -15.34 17.51
CA GLU A 81 15.65 -14.23 16.55
C GLU A 81 16.45 -14.50 15.27
N TYR A 82 17.62 -15.15 15.38
CA TYR A 82 18.39 -15.56 14.21
C TYR A 82 17.67 -16.64 13.37
N TYR A 83 17.11 -17.66 14.01
CA TYR A 83 16.35 -18.72 13.32
C TYR A 83 15.11 -18.15 12.62
N GLU A 84 14.39 -17.26 13.28
CA GLU A 84 13.20 -16.60 12.77
C GLU A 84 13.55 -15.68 11.58
N TYR A 85 14.57 -14.82 11.71
CA TYR A 85 15.05 -13.96 10.63
C TYR A 85 15.54 -14.76 9.41
N ILE A 86 16.30 -15.84 9.64
CA ILE A 86 16.68 -16.78 8.58
C ILE A 86 15.43 -17.42 7.94
N SER A 87 14.39 -17.77 8.69
CA SER A 87 13.16 -18.32 8.10
C SER A 87 12.42 -17.33 7.19
N VAL A 88 12.43 -16.03 7.52
CA VAL A 88 11.90 -14.96 6.66
C VAL A 88 12.71 -14.82 5.38
N LEU A 89 14.05 -14.78 5.47
CA LEU A 89 14.92 -14.73 4.29
C LEU A 89 14.78 -16.00 3.42
N GLN A 90 14.49 -17.16 4.01
CA GLN A 90 14.21 -18.40 3.26
C GLN A 90 12.89 -18.34 2.46
N LYS A 91 11.96 -17.43 2.76
CA LYS A 91 10.75 -17.18 1.94
C LYS A 91 11.03 -16.33 0.68
N MET A 92 12.21 -15.73 0.54
CA MET A 92 12.63 -15.03 -0.69
C MET A 92 12.98 -15.97 -1.85
N LYS A 93 13.28 -17.25 -1.57
CA LYS A 93 13.54 -18.29 -2.58
C LYS A 93 12.29 -19.15 -2.79
N PRO A 94 11.95 -19.54 -4.04
CA PRO A 94 10.98 -20.60 -4.27
C PRO A 94 11.38 -21.89 -3.54
N SER A 95 10.42 -22.64 -2.99
CA SER A 95 10.70 -23.83 -2.16
C SER A 95 11.46 -24.94 -2.89
N SER A 96 11.38 -24.98 -4.22
CA SER A 96 12.14 -25.89 -5.09
C SER A 96 13.58 -25.44 -5.36
N ALA A 97 13.91 -24.17 -5.09
CA ALA A 97 15.21 -23.57 -5.39
C ALA A 97 16.19 -23.69 -4.21
N ARG A 98 17.47 -23.84 -4.55
CA ARG A 98 18.61 -23.88 -3.63
C ARG A 98 19.58 -22.76 -4.00
N VAL A 99 20.32 -22.26 -3.01
CA VAL A 99 21.41 -21.30 -3.27
C VAL A 99 22.57 -22.03 -3.93
N THR A 100 23.16 -21.42 -4.96
CA THR A 100 24.32 -21.95 -5.70
C THR A 100 25.59 -21.17 -5.43
N SER A 101 25.48 -19.85 -5.26
CA SER A 101 26.59 -18.96 -4.89
C SER A 101 26.05 -17.61 -4.38
N PHE A 102 26.96 -16.74 -3.95
CA PHE A 102 26.66 -15.36 -3.62
C PHE A 102 27.74 -14.41 -4.16
N GLN A 103 27.38 -13.14 -4.30
CA GLN A 103 28.26 -12.07 -4.74
C GLN A 103 28.05 -10.85 -3.85
N ILE A 104 29.12 -10.31 -3.26
CA ILE A 104 29.06 -9.01 -2.57
C ILE A 104 28.98 -7.91 -3.64
N ILE A 105 27.97 -7.05 -3.54
CA ILE A 105 27.80 -5.89 -4.42
C ILE A 105 28.71 -4.75 -3.91
N SER A 106 29.44 -4.10 -4.81
CA SER A 106 30.34 -2.99 -4.47
C SER A 106 30.44 -1.97 -5.61
N GLY A 107 31.00 -0.79 -5.33
CA GLY A 107 31.09 0.31 -6.30
C GLY A 107 29.71 0.85 -6.72
N GLU A 108 29.59 1.23 -7.99
CA GLU A 108 28.40 1.90 -8.53
C GLU A 108 27.11 1.06 -8.42
N GLU A 109 27.17 -0.28 -8.54
CA GLU A 109 25.99 -1.16 -8.36
C GLU A 109 25.47 -1.09 -6.90
N ARG A 110 26.38 -0.97 -5.91
CA ARG A 110 26.01 -0.78 -4.51
C ARG A 110 25.39 0.60 -4.32
N ASP A 111 26.07 1.63 -4.80
CA ASP A 111 25.67 3.02 -4.53
C ASP A 111 24.34 3.37 -5.21
N ALA A 112 24.06 2.79 -6.39
CA ALA A 112 22.75 2.86 -7.03
C ALA A 112 21.66 2.13 -6.23
N LEU A 113 21.94 0.93 -5.70
CA LEU A 113 20.99 0.16 -4.90
C LEU A 113 20.63 0.89 -3.59
N LEU A 114 21.65 1.30 -2.82
CA LEU A 114 21.45 2.01 -1.55
C LEU A 114 20.79 3.38 -1.75
N LYS A 115 21.13 4.10 -2.84
CA LYS A 115 20.43 5.35 -3.20
C LYS A 115 18.95 5.11 -3.53
N LYS A 116 18.61 3.98 -4.17
CA LYS A 116 17.22 3.64 -4.47
C LYS A 116 16.43 3.39 -3.18
N MET A 117 16.98 2.58 -2.26
CA MET A 117 16.41 2.33 -0.93
C MET A 117 16.12 3.66 -0.21
N ILE A 118 17.14 4.52 -0.05
CA ILE A 118 17.02 5.83 0.62
C ILE A 118 16.01 6.77 -0.07
N PHE A 119 15.74 6.62 -1.37
CA PHE A 119 14.72 7.40 -2.08
C PHE A 119 13.29 6.84 -1.88
N ASP A 120 13.16 5.55 -1.64
CA ASP A 120 11.91 4.83 -1.45
C ASP A 120 11.45 4.83 0.05
N GLU A 121 12.04 5.63 0.94
CA GLU A 121 12.01 5.42 2.41
C GLU A 121 11.89 6.68 3.31
N THR A 122 11.66 6.45 4.61
CA THR A 122 11.72 7.45 5.71
C THR A 122 13.15 7.68 6.21
N HIS A 123 13.38 8.73 7.00
CA HIS A 123 14.74 9.19 7.31
C HIS A 123 15.49 8.24 8.28
N GLU A 124 14.79 7.55 9.19
CA GLU A 124 15.39 6.70 10.24
C GLU A 124 16.49 5.75 9.74
N TYR A 125 16.17 4.93 8.73
CA TYR A 125 17.05 3.85 8.26
C TYR A 125 18.16 4.35 7.33
N THR A 126 18.13 5.62 6.93
CA THR A 126 19.04 6.18 5.91
C THR A 126 20.52 5.94 6.23
N ASP A 127 20.97 6.18 7.47
CA ASP A 127 22.37 5.95 7.86
C ASP A 127 22.71 4.47 8.07
N LEU A 128 21.73 3.65 8.48
CA LEU A 128 21.90 2.21 8.58
C LEU A 128 22.06 1.58 7.19
N ILE A 129 21.32 2.08 6.20
CA ILE A 129 21.40 1.66 4.79
C ILE A 129 22.68 2.16 4.13
N ARG A 130 23.12 3.40 4.40
CA ARG A 130 24.47 3.87 4.01
C ARG A 130 25.59 2.97 4.55
N SER A 131 25.38 2.32 5.71
CA SER A 131 26.32 1.36 6.31
C SER A 131 26.18 -0.09 5.81
N CYS A 132 25.25 -0.37 4.88
CA CYS A 132 25.00 -1.73 4.40
C CYS A 132 25.97 -2.18 3.29
N ILE A 133 26.34 -3.46 3.35
CA ILE A 133 26.96 -4.23 2.28
C ILE A 133 25.89 -5.17 1.71
N PRO A 134 25.40 -4.94 0.48
CA PRO A 134 24.44 -5.83 -0.16
C PRO A 134 25.12 -7.10 -0.67
N VAL A 135 24.45 -8.23 -0.48
CA VAL A 135 24.89 -9.56 -0.90
C VAL A 135 23.85 -10.16 -1.82
N LYS A 136 24.20 -10.29 -3.10
CA LYS A 136 23.39 -10.87 -4.17
C LYS A 136 23.45 -12.39 -4.08
N ILE A 137 22.31 -13.04 -3.98
CA ILE A 137 22.19 -14.50 -3.84
C ILE A 137 21.78 -15.11 -5.18
N GLN A 138 22.56 -16.10 -5.64
CA GLN A 138 22.31 -16.84 -6.87
C GLN A 138 21.62 -18.16 -6.52
N ILE A 139 20.57 -18.54 -7.25
CA ILE A 139 19.78 -19.76 -6.99
C ILE A 139 19.65 -20.61 -8.26
N ASN A 140 19.50 -21.94 -8.10
CA ASN A 140 19.19 -22.84 -9.22
C ASN A 140 17.68 -22.93 -9.50
N GLY A 141 17.01 -21.79 -9.61
CA GLY A 141 15.57 -21.72 -9.86
C GLY A 141 15.17 -20.46 -10.64
N PHE A 142 14.05 -20.53 -11.34
CA PHE A 142 13.45 -19.37 -11.99
C PHE A 142 12.65 -18.56 -10.95
N ARG A 143 12.92 -17.26 -10.84
CA ARG A 143 12.06 -16.31 -10.12
C ARG A 143 11.04 -15.72 -11.08
N VAL A 144 9.78 -15.70 -10.67
CA VAL A 144 8.66 -15.12 -11.44
C VAL A 144 8.87 -13.62 -11.63
N SER A 145 9.48 -12.94 -10.65
CA SER A 145 9.85 -11.51 -10.74
C SER A 145 11.03 -11.21 -11.66
N GLY A 146 11.93 -12.17 -11.90
CA GLY A 146 13.24 -11.93 -12.53
C GLY A 146 14.22 -11.08 -11.70
N VAL A 147 13.84 -10.63 -10.50
CA VAL A 147 14.67 -9.76 -9.63
C VAL A 147 15.64 -10.63 -8.81
N PRO A 148 16.95 -10.30 -8.72
CA PRO A 148 17.88 -11.05 -7.89
C PRO A 148 17.48 -10.99 -6.40
N ILE A 149 17.70 -12.07 -5.65
CA ILE A 149 17.60 -12.01 -4.18
C ILE A 149 18.80 -11.20 -3.67
N VAL A 150 18.57 -10.22 -2.81
CA VAL A 150 19.62 -9.45 -2.14
C VAL A 150 19.32 -9.42 -0.64
N ILE A 151 20.34 -9.68 0.17
CA ILE A 151 20.32 -9.51 1.63
C ILE A 151 21.38 -8.47 2.05
N TYR A 152 21.24 -7.88 3.23
CA TYR A 152 22.08 -6.75 3.64
C TYR A 152 22.83 -7.06 4.95
N LEU A 153 24.14 -6.78 4.95
CA LEU A 153 25.02 -6.87 6.12
C LEU A 153 25.39 -5.46 6.59
N GLN A 154 25.26 -5.17 7.88
CA GLN A 154 25.55 -3.84 8.42
C GLN A 154 27.03 -3.70 8.81
N THR A 155 27.57 -2.48 8.74
CA THR A 155 28.95 -2.17 9.17
C THR A 155 28.96 -1.17 10.31
N LYS A 156 29.86 -1.38 11.27
CA LYS A 156 30.17 -0.41 12.34
C LYS A 156 31.13 0.65 11.78
N ALA A 157 31.26 1.78 12.47
CA ALA A 157 32.16 2.88 12.08
C ALA A 157 33.66 2.49 12.02
N ASP A 158 34.06 1.36 12.62
CA ASP A 158 35.42 0.78 12.51
C ASP A 158 35.58 -0.17 11.31
N GLY A 159 34.55 -0.31 10.46
CA GLY A 159 34.48 -1.26 9.35
C GLY A 159 34.11 -2.70 9.74
N THR A 160 33.89 -2.99 11.04
CA THR A 160 33.47 -4.33 11.47
C THR A 160 32.06 -4.63 11.00
N VAL A 161 31.91 -5.71 10.23
CA VAL A 161 30.61 -6.25 9.81
C VAL A 161 29.89 -6.88 11.00
N TYR A 162 28.58 -6.75 11.08
CA TYR A 162 27.76 -7.36 12.12
C TYR A 162 26.35 -7.68 11.62
N LEU A 163 25.65 -8.57 12.33
CA LEU A 163 24.21 -8.71 12.19
C LEU A 163 23.56 -7.65 13.09
N ASN A 164 22.90 -6.66 12.52
CA ASN A 164 22.15 -5.68 13.31
C ASN A 164 20.84 -6.30 13.82
N ARG A 165 20.60 -6.23 15.13
CA ARG A 165 19.42 -6.88 15.74
C ARG A 165 18.13 -6.18 15.38
N SER A 166 18.12 -4.84 15.38
CA SER A 166 16.95 -4.04 15.00
C SER A 166 16.55 -4.29 13.55
N TRP A 167 17.51 -4.35 12.62
CA TRP A 167 17.28 -4.66 11.20
C TRP A 167 16.55 -5.99 11.02
N ALA A 168 17.07 -7.06 11.66
CA ALA A 168 16.43 -8.37 11.61
C ALA A 168 15.02 -8.34 12.20
N LYS A 169 14.83 -7.62 13.31
CA LYS A 169 13.54 -7.44 13.96
C LYS A 169 12.52 -6.73 13.06
N SER A 170 12.86 -5.60 12.45
CA SER A 170 11.96 -4.89 11.54
C SER A 170 11.58 -5.75 10.33
N CYS A 171 12.51 -6.55 9.78
CA CYS A 171 12.19 -7.55 8.74
C CYS A 171 11.13 -8.57 9.22
N MET A 172 11.26 -9.09 10.45
CA MET A 172 10.33 -10.07 11.02
C MET A 172 8.96 -9.45 11.34
N GLU A 173 8.92 -8.21 11.79
CA GLU A 173 7.68 -7.47 12.08
C GLU A 173 6.92 -7.14 10.78
N LEU A 174 7.61 -6.66 9.74
CA LEU A 174 7.03 -6.46 8.40
C LEU A 174 6.48 -7.78 7.81
N TYR A 175 7.24 -8.87 7.91
CA TYR A 175 6.79 -10.19 7.43
C TYR A 175 5.55 -10.68 8.19
N SER A 176 5.57 -10.61 9.52
CA SER A 176 4.44 -11.06 10.37
C SER A 176 3.18 -10.23 10.12
N PHE A 177 3.32 -8.90 10.00
CA PHE A 177 2.20 -8.03 9.62
C PHE A 177 1.64 -8.38 8.24
N SER A 178 2.51 -8.63 7.24
CA SER A 178 2.06 -8.99 5.90
C SER A 178 1.34 -10.34 5.85
N ALA A 179 1.73 -11.31 6.67
CA ALA A 179 1.03 -12.59 6.79
C ALA A 179 -0.40 -12.40 7.32
N HIS A 180 -0.56 -11.65 8.42
CA HIS A 180 -1.89 -11.31 8.95
C HIS A 180 -2.72 -10.45 7.99
N TYR A 181 -2.08 -9.56 7.22
CA TYR A 181 -2.75 -8.77 6.19
C TYR A 181 -3.40 -9.67 5.13
N PHE A 182 -2.64 -10.58 4.50
CA PHE A 182 -3.19 -11.49 3.49
C PHE A 182 -4.15 -12.53 4.09
N GLU A 183 -3.91 -12.99 5.32
CA GLU A 183 -4.82 -13.87 6.07
C GLU A 183 -6.20 -13.23 6.32
N ALA A 184 -6.25 -11.93 6.63
CA ALA A 184 -7.51 -11.21 6.86
C ALA A 184 -8.38 -11.15 5.58
N TYR A 185 -7.79 -10.99 4.40
CA TYR A 185 -8.53 -11.04 3.12
C TYR A 185 -8.90 -12.47 2.71
N ALA A 186 -8.00 -13.44 2.91
CA ALA A 186 -8.27 -14.85 2.58
C ALA A 186 -9.42 -15.45 3.40
N ASN A 187 -9.61 -14.97 4.64
CA ASN A 187 -10.74 -15.32 5.50
C ASN A 187 -11.96 -14.39 5.36
N GLU A 188 -11.94 -13.42 4.43
CA GLU A 188 -12.95 -12.37 4.25
C GLU A 188 -13.32 -11.60 5.54
N ASN A 189 -12.41 -11.52 6.53
CA ASN A 189 -12.72 -10.96 7.84
C ASN A 189 -12.69 -9.41 7.83
N LEU A 190 -13.84 -8.82 7.52
CA LEU A 190 -14.09 -7.38 7.54
C LEU A 190 -13.64 -6.68 8.84
N THR A 191 -13.68 -7.35 10.00
CA THR A 191 -13.25 -6.73 11.27
C THR A 191 -11.73 -6.55 11.32
N ASP A 192 -10.99 -7.58 10.92
CA ASP A 192 -9.52 -7.57 10.94
C ASP A 192 -9.00 -6.65 9.83
N VAL A 193 -9.61 -6.68 8.64
CA VAL A 193 -9.29 -5.76 7.54
C VAL A 193 -9.50 -4.30 7.94
N ILE A 194 -10.63 -3.94 8.57
CA ILE A 194 -10.84 -2.57 9.07
C ILE A 194 -9.79 -2.20 10.13
N SER A 195 -9.44 -3.12 11.02
CA SER A 195 -8.43 -2.89 12.06
C SER A 195 -7.04 -2.64 11.45
N LEU A 196 -6.64 -3.46 10.49
CA LEU A 196 -5.40 -3.32 9.73
C LEU A 196 -5.36 -2.00 8.95
N LEU A 197 -6.39 -1.69 8.16
CA LEU A 197 -6.45 -0.43 7.41
C LEU A 197 -6.37 0.79 8.35
N SER A 198 -7.08 0.77 9.48
CA SER A 198 -7.00 1.84 10.49
C SER A 198 -5.62 1.99 11.14
N TYR A 199 -4.81 0.93 11.17
CA TYR A 199 -3.42 0.98 11.63
C TYR A 199 -2.49 1.54 10.54
N THR A 200 -2.80 1.32 9.26
CA THR A 200 -1.94 1.74 8.13
C THR A 200 -1.98 3.23 7.78
N GLN A 201 -2.90 4.00 8.38
CA GLN A 201 -3.12 5.41 8.04
C GLN A 201 -1.92 6.30 8.40
N VAL A 202 -1.35 6.95 7.38
CA VAL A 202 -0.34 8.00 7.53
C VAL A 202 -1.01 9.27 8.03
N LYS A 203 -0.41 9.95 9.03
CA LYS A 203 -0.92 11.17 9.69
C LYS A 203 -1.18 12.38 8.77
N GLU A 204 -0.75 12.31 7.51
CA GLU A 204 -0.88 13.36 6.50
C GLU A 204 -2.00 13.08 5.48
N ALA A 205 -2.61 11.89 5.52
CA ALA A 205 -3.81 11.58 4.75
C ALA A 205 -5.06 12.26 5.35
N LEU A 206 -6.13 12.39 4.56
CA LEU A 206 -7.44 12.77 5.10
C LEU A 206 -7.86 11.76 6.19
N PRO A 207 -8.27 12.20 7.39
CA PRO A 207 -8.74 11.29 8.44
C PRO A 207 -9.99 10.53 7.97
N GLU A 208 -9.82 9.27 7.54
CA GLU A 208 -10.94 8.49 7.02
C GLU A 208 -11.90 8.16 8.16
N THR A 209 -13.18 8.50 7.98
CA THR A 209 -14.21 8.07 8.92
C THR A 209 -14.30 6.54 8.95
N ARG A 210 -14.78 5.99 10.07
CA ARG A 210 -14.94 4.53 10.22
C ARG A 210 -15.82 3.90 9.14
N ASP A 211 -16.75 4.66 8.57
CA ASP A 211 -17.58 4.18 7.46
C ASP A 211 -16.82 4.18 6.12
N ILE A 212 -15.92 5.15 5.85
CA ILE A 212 -15.02 5.09 4.68
C ILE A 212 -14.09 3.87 4.78
N LEU A 213 -13.43 3.69 5.93
CA LEU A 213 -12.59 2.51 6.21
C LEU A 213 -13.32 1.18 5.95
N LYS A 214 -14.61 1.13 6.28
CA LYS A 214 -15.48 -0.05 6.09
C LYS A 214 -15.84 -0.28 4.63
N GLU A 215 -16.08 0.76 3.83
CA GLU A 215 -16.31 0.60 2.39
C GLU A 215 -14.99 0.30 1.63
N LYS A 216 -13.85 0.91 2.01
CA LYS A 216 -12.50 0.50 1.53
C LYS A 216 -12.24 -0.98 1.83
N ALA A 217 -12.50 -1.43 3.07
CA ALA A 217 -12.33 -2.82 3.48
C ALA A 217 -13.22 -3.81 2.68
N LYS A 218 -14.48 -3.46 2.43
CA LYS A 218 -15.41 -4.27 1.62
C LYS A 218 -14.94 -4.44 0.18
N GLU A 219 -14.61 -3.34 -0.51
CA GLU A 219 -14.23 -3.43 -1.93
C GLU A 219 -12.86 -4.11 -2.08
N MET A 220 -11.96 -4.03 -1.09
CA MET A 220 -10.74 -4.85 -1.02
C MET A 220 -11.03 -6.34 -0.82
N ILE A 221 -11.90 -6.73 0.12
CA ILE A 221 -12.32 -8.14 0.28
C ILE A 221 -12.98 -8.67 -1.00
N ARG A 222 -13.78 -7.84 -1.66
CA ARG A 222 -14.37 -8.15 -2.96
C ARG A 222 -13.30 -8.34 -4.04
N PHE A 223 -12.31 -7.44 -4.12
CA PHE A 223 -11.21 -7.56 -5.07
C PHE A 223 -10.40 -8.85 -4.84
N TYR A 224 -10.06 -9.18 -3.59
CA TYR A 224 -9.31 -10.40 -3.29
C TYR A 224 -10.12 -11.67 -3.64
N SER A 225 -11.41 -11.74 -3.31
CA SER A 225 -12.27 -12.88 -3.68
C SER A 225 -12.53 -12.98 -5.19
N HIS A 226 -12.72 -11.86 -5.90
CA HIS A 226 -13.16 -11.84 -7.30
C HIS A 226 -12.00 -11.78 -8.31
N ASN A 227 -10.95 -11.00 -8.05
CA ASN A 227 -9.86 -10.74 -9.00
C ASN A 227 -8.60 -11.57 -8.71
N VAL A 228 -8.24 -11.79 -7.44
CA VAL A 228 -7.06 -12.61 -7.10
C VAL A 228 -7.41 -14.09 -7.26
N LYS A 229 -6.51 -14.86 -7.91
CA LYS A 229 -6.66 -16.31 -8.16
C LYS A 229 -5.44 -17.11 -7.67
N SER A 230 -4.66 -16.52 -6.78
CA SER A 230 -3.48 -17.11 -6.15
C SER A 230 -3.62 -17.10 -4.62
N GLU A 231 -3.29 -18.24 -4.01
CA GLU A 231 -3.10 -18.36 -2.57
C GLU A 231 -1.86 -17.61 -2.11
N TYR A 232 -1.83 -17.16 -0.85
CA TYR A 232 -0.69 -16.40 -0.28
C TYR A 232 0.66 -17.14 -0.41
N ASP A 233 0.70 -18.46 -0.27
CA ASP A 233 1.92 -19.28 -0.46
C ASP A 233 2.51 -19.22 -1.89
N ALA A 234 1.78 -18.67 -2.87
CA ALA A 234 2.28 -18.42 -4.22
C ALA A 234 2.88 -17.02 -4.43
N TYR A 235 2.85 -16.13 -3.42
CA TYR A 235 3.30 -14.74 -3.57
C TYR A 235 4.82 -14.67 -3.37
N GLU A 236 5.53 -13.97 -4.26
CA GLU A 236 6.99 -13.96 -4.25
C GLU A 236 7.53 -12.69 -3.56
N ILE A 237 8.31 -12.84 -2.47
CA ILE A 237 8.99 -11.71 -1.81
C ILE A 237 10.09 -11.18 -2.73
N VAL A 238 9.87 -10.03 -3.36
CA VAL A 238 10.79 -9.37 -4.29
C VAL A 238 11.98 -8.77 -3.55
N SER A 239 11.70 -7.98 -2.51
CA SER A 239 12.67 -7.38 -1.59
C SER A 239 12.12 -7.38 -0.15
N ILE A 240 13.04 -7.44 0.81
CA ILE A 240 12.78 -7.18 2.22
C ILE A 240 14.01 -6.51 2.85
N ASP A 241 13.78 -5.51 3.67
CA ASP A 241 14.77 -4.88 4.55
C ASP A 241 14.07 -4.33 5.81
N ALA A 242 14.78 -3.49 6.58
CA ALA A 242 14.25 -2.93 7.83
C ALA A 242 13.16 -1.87 7.62
N SER A 243 13.05 -1.30 6.42
CA SER A 243 12.05 -0.28 6.08
C SER A 243 10.80 -0.88 5.43
N HIS A 244 11.00 -1.87 4.55
CA HIS A 244 9.96 -2.29 3.61
C HIS A 244 10.00 -3.78 3.26
N LEU A 245 8.84 -4.25 2.79
CA LEU A 245 8.64 -5.61 2.27
C LEU A 245 7.77 -5.53 1.01
N VAL A 246 8.22 -6.14 -0.08
CA VAL A 246 7.53 -6.11 -1.39
C VAL A 246 7.19 -7.52 -1.85
N TYR A 247 5.91 -7.77 -2.11
CA TYR A 247 5.42 -9.00 -2.74
C TYR A 247 5.02 -8.77 -4.19
N LEU A 248 5.38 -9.72 -5.05
CA LEU A 248 4.78 -9.90 -6.37
C LEU A 248 3.63 -10.90 -6.23
N GLN A 249 2.40 -10.42 -6.36
CA GLN A 249 1.18 -11.23 -6.35
C GLN A 249 0.90 -11.71 -7.78
N PRO A 250 0.95 -13.04 -8.07
CA PRO A 250 0.64 -13.58 -9.39
C PRO A 250 -0.87 -13.79 -9.57
N ALA A 251 -1.28 -14.09 -10.80
CA ALA A 251 -2.65 -14.53 -11.12
C ALA A 251 -3.76 -13.59 -10.60
N VAL A 252 -3.66 -12.31 -10.95
CA VAL A 252 -4.68 -11.30 -10.66
C VAL A 252 -5.39 -10.93 -11.96
N LEU A 253 -6.72 -10.97 -11.96
CA LEU A 253 -7.55 -10.62 -13.12
C LEU A 253 -7.72 -9.09 -13.21
N ASP A 254 -7.48 -8.53 -14.40
CA ASP A 254 -7.92 -7.18 -14.75
C ASP A 254 -9.39 -7.14 -15.19
N SER A 255 -9.89 -5.96 -15.54
CA SER A 255 -11.26 -5.75 -16.06
C SER A 255 -11.51 -6.32 -17.45
N HIS A 256 -10.47 -6.78 -18.15
CA HIS A 256 -10.57 -7.61 -19.37
C HIS A 256 -10.48 -9.12 -19.08
N LEU A 257 -10.46 -9.52 -17.80
CA LEU A 257 -10.27 -10.89 -17.30
C LEU A 257 -8.93 -11.52 -17.72
N GLN A 258 -7.92 -10.71 -18.08
CA GLN A 258 -6.58 -11.19 -18.40
C GLN A 258 -5.78 -11.40 -17.10
N THR A 259 -4.90 -12.40 -17.12
CA THR A 259 -4.17 -12.86 -15.92
C THR A 259 -2.84 -12.12 -15.77
N ASN A 260 -2.88 -11.03 -15.00
CA ASN A 260 -1.74 -10.16 -14.73
C ASN A 260 -1.05 -10.51 -13.39
N ARG A 261 -0.11 -9.65 -13.00
CA ARG A 261 0.60 -9.68 -11.71
C ARG A 261 0.66 -8.24 -11.18
N ARG A 262 0.53 -8.05 -9.87
CA ARG A 262 0.68 -6.74 -9.23
C ARG A 262 1.62 -6.78 -8.04
N THR A 263 2.00 -5.60 -7.55
CA THR A 263 2.98 -5.46 -6.47
C THR A 263 2.32 -4.87 -5.24
N VAL A 264 2.34 -5.62 -4.13
CA VAL A 264 1.90 -5.15 -2.80
C VAL A 264 3.13 -4.75 -2.00
N ARG A 265 3.09 -3.59 -1.31
CA ARG A 265 4.23 -3.10 -0.51
C ARG A 265 3.81 -2.75 0.90
N PHE A 266 4.64 -3.12 1.86
CA PHE A 266 4.54 -2.75 3.27
C PHE A 266 5.71 -1.80 3.59
N ARG A 267 5.48 -0.73 4.33
CA ARG A 267 6.49 0.26 4.74
C ARG A 267 6.31 0.64 6.21
N SER A 268 7.31 0.42 7.04
CA SER A 268 7.38 0.96 8.41
C SER A 268 7.83 2.42 8.39
N ASN A 269 7.26 3.25 9.25
CA ASN A 269 7.74 4.60 9.51
C ASN A 269 8.54 4.70 10.83
N GLU A 270 9.01 5.92 11.15
CA GLU A 270 9.75 6.31 12.36
C GLU A 270 8.99 6.11 13.69
N GLU A 271 7.70 5.79 13.64
CA GLU A 271 6.86 5.50 14.82
C GLU A 271 6.56 3.99 14.96
N GLY A 272 7.14 3.16 14.10
CA GLY A 272 6.86 1.72 14.01
C GLY A 272 5.49 1.38 13.39
N VAL A 273 4.81 2.37 12.79
CA VAL A 273 3.54 2.17 12.10
C VAL A 273 3.81 1.64 10.70
N ILE A 274 3.23 0.47 10.39
CA ILE A 274 3.33 -0.16 9.08
C ILE A 274 2.17 0.33 8.22
N SER A 275 2.51 1.07 7.17
CA SER A 275 1.61 1.46 6.08
C SER A 275 1.63 0.40 4.96
N VAL A 276 0.53 0.30 4.21
CA VAL A 276 0.42 -0.62 3.06
C VAL A 276 0.08 0.16 1.80
N ILE A 277 0.78 -0.17 0.71
CA ILE A 277 0.51 0.27 -0.65
C ILE A 277 0.04 -0.97 -1.42
N ASP A 278 -1.27 -1.18 -1.43
CA ASP A 278 -1.94 -2.28 -2.13
C ASP A 278 -2.96 -1.73 -3.14
N PRO A 279 -2.52 -1.23 -4.31
CA PRO A 279 -3.36 -0.46 -5.21
C PRO A 279 -4.45 -1.32 -5.87
N ILE A 280 -5.70 -0.86 -5.79
CA ILE A 280 -6.82 -1.35 -6.59
C ILE A 280 -7.46 -0.20 -7.38
N GLU A 281 -7.92 -0.49 -8.59
CA GLU A 281 -8.46 0.52 -9.49
C GLU A 281 -9.95 0.76 -9.19
N SER A 282 -10.32 2.00 -8.84
CA SER A 282 -11.73 2.41 -8.74
C SER A 282 -12.31 2.66 -10.13
N GLU A 283 -12.80 1.61 -10.77
CA GLU A 283 -13.51 1.70 -12.05
C GLU A 283 -14.96 2.18 -11.90
N LEU A 284 -15.46 2.89 -12.92
CA LEU A 284 -16.88 3.19 -13.07
C LEU A 284 -17.67 1.96 -13.52
N LYS A 285 -18.85 1.74 -12.95
CA LYS A 285 -19.82 0.76 -13.44
C LYS A 285 -20.67 1.36 -14.56
N THR A 286 -21.25 0.53 -15.43
CA THR A 286 -22.19 0.99 -16.48
C THR A 286 -23.42 1.73 -15.93
N ALA A 287 -23.77 1.50 -14.65
CA ALA A 287 -24.82 2.20 -13.93
C ALA A 287 -24.45 3.65 -13.56
N ASP A 288 -23.15 3.97 -13.52
CA ASP A 288 -22.61 5.25 -13.09
C ASP A 288 -22.56 6.27 -14.25
N LEU A 289 -22.75 5.80 -15.50
CA LEU A 289 -22.77 6.62 -16.71
C LEU A 289 -24.05 7.47 -16.88
N TYR A 290 -24.96 7.45 -15.90
CA TYR A 290 -26.21 8.18 -15.93
C TYR A 290 -26.13 9.54 -15.22
N MET A 291 -26.85 10.50 -15.77
CA MET A 291 -27.29 11.70 -15.06
C MET A 291 -28.54 11.39 -14.21
N TYR A 292 -28.65 12.09 -13.09
CA TYR A 292 -29.81 12.08 -12.19
C TYR A 292 -30.40 13.50 -12.12
N TYR A 293 -31.72 13.59 -11.99
CA TYR A 293 -32.43 14.84 -11.78
C TYR A 293 -33.56 14.70 -10.75
N ASN A 294 -33.49 15.46 -9.66
CA ASN A 294 -34.36 15.36 -8.47
C ASN A 294 -34.48 13.91 -7.94
N GLY A 295 -33.35 13.22 -7.73
CA GLY A 295 -33.32 11.85 -7.22
C GLY A 295 -33.78 10.77 -8.22
N ARG A 296 -33.82 11.08 -9.52
CA ARG A 296 -34.27 10.16 -10.58
C ARG A 296 -33.26 10.08 -11.69
N ARG A 297 -32.85 8.85 -12.04
CA ARG A 297 -32.01 8.56 -13.21
C ARG A 297 -32.71 9.02 -14.50
N THR A 298 -32.07 9.85 -15.31
CA THR A 298 -32.68 10.46 -16.52
C THR A 298 -32.09 9.94 -17.83
N VAL A 299 -30.85 10.30 -18.16
CA VAL A 299 -30.17 10.02 -19.44
C VAL A 299 -28.74 9.52 -19.21
N ARG A 300 -28.22 8.68 -20.10
CA ARG A 300 -26.83 8.17 -20.04
C ARG A 300 -25.93 8.89 -21.04
N VAL A 301 -24.64 9.02 -20.72
CA VAL A 301 -23.63 9.31 -21.74
C VAL A 301 -23.62 8.14 -22.75
N GLY A 302 -23.58 8.46 -24.05
CA GLY A 302 -23.71 7.47 -25.13
C GLY A 302 -25.15 7.12 -25.54
N GLU A 303 -26.18 7.68 -24.89
CA GLU A 303 -27.57 7.59 -25.38
C GLU A 303 -27.89 8.71 -26.39
N HIS A 304 -28.86 8.44 -27.28
CA HIS A 304 -29.40 9.38 -28.26
C HIS A 304 -30.11 10.55 -27.57
N ALA A 305 -29.99 11.74 -28.16
CA ALA A 305 -30.33 13.02 -27.55
C ALA A 305 -31.09 13.93 -28.52
N ALA A 306 -32.28 14.39 -28.11
CA ALA A 306 -33.12 15.30 -28.88
C ALA A 306 -33.78 16.36 -27.97
N PRO A 307 -34.12 17.57 -28.47
CA PRO A 307 -34.59 18.69 -27.64
C PRO A 307 -35.87 18.40 -26.86
N SER A 308 -36.84 17.72 -27.48
CA SER A 308 -38.10 17.36 -26.83
C SER A 308 -37.93 16.40 -25.64
N GLN A 309 -36.92 15.52 -25.68
CA GLN A 309 -36.56 14.66 -24.55
C GLN A 309 -36.05 15.51 -23.39
N LEU A 310 -35.10 16.42 -23.65
CA LEU A 310 -34.52 17.27 -22.62
C LEU A 310 -35.53 18.23 -22.01
N GLU A 311 -36.37 18.89 -22.82
CA GLU A 311 -37.42 19.78 -22.28
C GLU A 311 -38.41 19.01 -21.38
N SER A 312 -38.71 17.74 -21.67
CA SER A 312 -39.58 16.90 -20.83
C SER A 312 -38.95 16.47 -19.51
N LEU A 313 -37.62 16.41 -19.43
CA LEU A 313 -36.87 15.93 -18.26
C LEU A 313 -36.40 17.08 -17.35
N PHE A 314 -35.92 18.17 -17.94
CA PHE A 314 -35.22 19.26 -17.25
C PHE A 314 -35.95 20.61 -17.35
N GLY A 315 -36.97 20.73 -18.21
CA GLY A 315 -37.61 21.99 -18.59
C GLY A 315 -36.89 22.69 -19.75
N LYS A 316 -37.33 23.89 -20.15
CA LYS A 316 -36.69 24.65 -21.23
C LYS A 316 -35.27 25.09 -20.82
N PRO A 317 -34.22 24.85 -21.63
CA PRO A 317 -32.87 25.31 -21.34
C PRO A 317 -32.76 26.84 -21.31
N LEU A 318 -31.74 27.35 -20.61
CA LEU A 318 -31.40 28.78 -20.56
C LEU A 318 -30.81 29.28 -21.89
N THR A 319 -29.97 28.45 -22.51
CA THR A 319 -29.36 28.69 -23.83
C THR A 319 -29.00 27.35 -24.48
N VAL A 320 -29.21 27.24 -25.79
CA VAL A 320 -28.58 26.22 -26.64
C VAL A 320 -27.54 26.93 -27.52
N SER A 321 -26.37 26.34 -27.73
CA SER A 321 -25.37 26.87 -28.66
C SER A 321 -24.57 25.76 -29.33
N CYS A 322 -24.11 25.98 -30.56
CA CYS A 322 -23.28 25.02 -31.29
C CYS A 322 -21.82 25.50 -31.39
N GLY A 323 -20.88 24.59 -31.21
CA GLY A 323 -19.47 24.80 -31.55
C GLY A 323 -19.22 24.78 -33.07
N PRO A 324 -17.94 24.91 -33.49
CA PRO A 324 -17.55 24.70 -34.87
C PRO A 324 -17.84 23.26 -35.33
N VAL A 325 -17.95 23.07 -36.64
CA VAL A 325 -18.00 21.73 -37.25
C VAL A 325 -16.72 20.97 -36.90
N VAL A 326 -16.88 19.77 -36.35
CA VAL A 326 -15.81 18.84 -35.97
C VAL A 326 -15.55 17.86 -37.11
N GLU A 327 -16.61 17.31 -37.70
CA GLU A 327 -16.55 16.38 -38.83
C GLU A 327 -17.59 16.76 -39.90
N LYS A 328 -17.27 16.52 -41.18
CA LYS A 328 -18.23 16.73 -42.26
C LYS A 328 -19.19 15.54 -42.36
N ALA A 329 -20.49 15.82 -42.38
CA ALA A 329 -21.50 14.80 -42.63
C ALA A 329 -21.36 14.19 -44.04
N SER A 330 -21.79 12.93 -44.18
CA SER A 330 -21.73 12.20 -45.45
C SER A 330 -22.70 12.71 -46.52
N SER A 331 -23.60 13.64 -46.19
CA SER A 331 -24.51 14.32 -47.12
C SER A 331 -23.77 15.23 -48.11
N GLY A 332 -22.57 15.71 -47.76
CA GLY A 332 -21.73 16.56 -48.61
C GLY A 332 -22.06 18.06 -48.56
N ASP A 333 -23.12 18.46 -47.87
CA ASP A 333 -23.42 19.86 -47.62
C ASP A 333 -22.52 20.42 -46.49
N PRO A 334 -21.86 21.58 -46.65
CA PRO A 334 -20.97 22.13 -45.61
C PRO A 334 -21.66 22.49 -44.29
N GLU A 335 -22.97 22.74 -44.28
CA GLU A 335 -23.68 23.17 -43.06
C GLU A 335 -24.12 21.99 -42.17
N ASP A 336 -24.37 20.80 -42.74
CA ASP A 336 -24.78 19.56 -42.05
C ASP A 336 -23.72 18.96 -41.10
N GLY A 337 -22.52 19.54 -41.04
CA GLY A 337 -21.39 18.98 -40.28
C GLY A 337 -21.69 18.73 -38.80
N LEU A 338 -21.16 17.62 -38.28
CA LEU A 338 -21.27 17.21 -36.88
C LEU A 338 -20.57 18.22 -35.96
N ARG A 339 -21.24 18.60 -34.88
CA ARG A 339 -20.84 19.67 -33.94
C ARG A 339 -20.98 19.19 -32.51
N ASN A 340 -20.26 19.84 -31.60
CA ASN A 340 -20.59 19.82 -30.18
C ASN A 340 -21.65 20.87 -29.89
N ILE A 341 -22.84 20.44 -29.46
CA ILE A 341 -23.97 21.28 -29.05
C ILE A 341 -23.93 21.37 -27.52
N LEU A 342 -23.90 22.60 -27.00
CA LEU A 342 -23.87 22.89 -25.56
C LEU A 342 -25.23 23.42 -25.11
N ILE A 343 -25.82 22.75 -24.13
CA ILE A 343 -27.17 22.99 -23.64
C ILE A 343 -27.05 23.36 -22.16
N ARG A 344 -27.45 24.59 -21.80
CA ARG A 344 -27.22 25.15 -20.47
C ARG A 344 -28.51 25.20 -19.65
N TYR A 345 -28.40 24.78 -18.40
CA TYR A 345 -29.42 24.92 -17.36
C TYR A 345 -28.86 25.72 -16.17
N ASN A 346 -29.66 25.90 -15.12
CA ASN A 346 -29.15 26.48 -13.88
C ASN A 346 -28.28 25.45 -13.15
N GLY A 347 -26.97 25.73 -13.05
CA GLY A 347 -26.02 24.88 -12.33
C GLY A 347 -25.43 23.70 -13.08
N PHE A 348 -25.85 23.45 -14.32
CA PHE A 348 -25.30 22.37 -15.15
C PHE A 348 -25.39 22.63 -16.65
N THR A 349 -24.60 21.88 -17.42
CA THR A 349 -24.64 21.80 -18.89
C THR A 349 -24.62 20.36 -19.35
N ILE A 350 -25.33 20.12 -20.45
CA ILE A 350 -25.28 18.88 -21.23
C ILE A 350 -24.57 19.22 -22.54
N THR A 351 -23.64 18.37 -22.97
CA THR A 351 -23.05 18.39 -24.32
C THR A 351 -23.56 17.20 -25.13
N VAL A 352 -24.01 17.49 -26.34
CA VAL A 352 -24.43 16.52 -27.34
C VAL A 352 -23.48 16.61 -28.54
N TYR A 353 -23.05 15.48 -29.08
CA TYR A 353 -22.34 15.42 -30.36
C TYR A 353 -23.32 14.99 -31.45
N GLY A 354 -23.49 15.81 -32.50
CA GLY A 354 -24.55 15.58 -33.48
C GLY A 354 -24.73 16.70 -34.50
N VAL A 355 -25.89 16.69 -35.17
CA VAL A 355 -26.28 17.66 -36.20
C VAL A 355 -27.15 18.76 -35.58
N TYR A 356 -27.00 20.00 -36.05
CA TYR A 356 -27.66 21.18 -35.48
C TYR A 356 -28.27 22.05 -36.57
N HIS A 357 -29.60 22.16 -36.59
CA HIS A 357 -30.36 22.99 -37.54
C HIS A 357 -30.97 24.24 -36.86
N GLY A 358 -31.23 24.19 -35.55
CA GLY A 358 -31.66 25.32 -34.72
C GLY A 358 -31.74 24.97 -33.23
N GLU A 359 -32.09 25.92 -32.35
CA GLU A 359 -32.17 25.66 -30.90
C GLU A 359 -33.21 24.59 -30.53
N GLU A 360 -34.29 24.52 -31.31
CA GLU A 360 -35.41 23.58 -31.15
C GLU A 360 -35.33 22.39 -32.14
N ASP A 361 -34.30 22.33 -32.99
CA ASP A 361 -34.11 21.32 -34.04
C ASP A 361 -32.64 20.88 -34.14
N TRP A 362 -32.30 19.82 -33.41
CA TRP A 362 -30.99 19.17 -33.40
C TRP A 362 -31.14 17.72 -32.95
N ASP A 363 -30.18 16.87 -33.33
CA ASP A 363 -30.13 15.45 -32.97
C ASP A 363 -28.68 15.00 -32.76
N GLY A 364 -28.45 14.05 -31.86
CA GLY A 364 -27.12 13.49 -31.61
C GLY A 364 -27.06 12.46 -30.49
N THR A 365 -25.91 12.42 -29.83
CA THR A 365 -25.60 11.54 -28.69
C THR A 365 -25.05 12.35 -27.52
N TYR A 366 -25.47 12.06 -26.29
CA TYR A 366 -24.91 12.68 -25.08
C TYR A 366 -23.42 12.33 -24.91
N THR A 367 -22.54 13.33 -24.83
CA THR A 367 -21.08 13.12 -24.70
C THR A 367 -20.48 13.65 -23.40
N ARG A 368 -21.10 14.65 -22.77
CA ARG A 368 -20.68 15.16 -21.45
C ARG A 368 -21.86 15.70 -20.66
N PHE A 369 -21.88 15.43 -19.36
CA PHE A 369 -22.63 16.17 -18.36
C PHE A 369 -21.62 16.92 -17.47
N ARG A 370 -21.85 18.20 -17.20
CA ARG A 370 -21.07 18.98 -16.22
C ARG A 370 -22.01 19.70 -15.27
N ILE A 371 -21.81 19.53 -13.96
CA ILE A 371 -22.59 20.16 -12.88
C ILE A 371 -21.62 20.96 -12.01
N TRP A 372 -22.04 22.12 -11.50
CA TRP A 372 -21.22 23.00 -10.64
C TRP A 372 -22.02 23.85 -9.63
N ASP A 373 -23.35 23.94 -9.71
CA ASP A 373 -24.19 24.79 -8.84
C ASP A 373 -25.66 24.29 -8.84
N SER A 374 -25.89 23.02 -8.48
CA SER A 374 -27.22 22.40 -8.59
C SER A 374 -27.52 21.32 -7.55
N GLU A 375 -28.40 21.64 -6.60
CA GLU A 375 -29.03 20.71 -5.63
C GLU A 375 -29.97 19.66 -6.27
N LYS A 376 -30.06 19.64 -7.61
CA LYS A 376 -31.03 18.83 -8.36
C LYS A 376 -30.39 17.87 -9.33
N ALA A 377 -29.15 18.10 -9.74
CA ALA A 377 -28.49 17.35 -10.79
C ALA A 377 -27.32 16.55 -10.19
N GLY A 378 -27.27 15.26 -10.51
CA GLY A 378 -26.21 14.36 -10.05
C GLY A 378 -25.70 13.44 -11.15
N VAL A 379 -24.60 12.74 -10.89
CA VAL A 379 -23.97 11.74 -11.78
C VAL A 379 -23.39 10.58 -10.98
N GLY A 380 -23.06 9.45 -11.62
CA GLY A 380 -22.58 8.28 -10.89
C GLY A 380 -23.71 7.64 -10.07
N PRO A 381 -23.51 7.35 -8.78
CA PRO A 381 -24.56 6.88 -7.87
C PRO A 381 -25.42 8.03 -7.31
N ASP A 382 -25.78 9.02 -8.14
CA ASP A 382 -26.42 10.29 -7.76
C ASP A 382 -25.57 11.16 -6.82
N LEU A 383 -24.25 11.27 -7.09
CA LEU A 383 -23.38 12.28 -6.47
C LEU A 383 -23.75 13.67 -6.98
N GLN A 384 -23.81 14.65 -6.09
CA GLN A 384 -24.22 16.04 -6.34
C GLN A 384 -23.18 17.02 -5.81
N VAL A 385 -23.20 18.28 -6.26
CA VAL A 385 -22.22 19.31 -5.80
C VAL A 385 -22.47 19.80 -4.36
N THR A 386 -23.53 19.31 -3.72
CA THR A 386 -23.77 19.47 -2.28
C THR A 386 -23.06 18.42 -1.42
N ASP A 387 -22.53 17.37 -2.03
CA ASP A 387 -21.86 16.27 -1.33
C ASP A 387 -20.39 16.60 -1.05
N THR A 388 -19.75 15.76 -0.23
CA THR A 388 -18.35 15.95 0.16
C THR A 388 -17.44 14.83 -0.36
N SER A 389 -16.13 15.04 -0.28
CA SER A 389 -15.10 14.01 -0.50
C SER A 389 -15.33 12.73 0.33
N TRP A 390 -15.99 12.81 1.50
CA TRP A 390 -16.36 11.63 2.28
C TRP A 390 -17.51 10.84 1.67
N ASP A 391 -18.43 11.48 0.97
CA ASP A 391 -19.55 10.84 0.28
C ASP A 391 -19.06 10.19 -1.02
N VAL A 392 -18.14 10.85 -1.72
CA VAL A 392 -17.36 10.25 -2.81
C VAL A 392 -16.66 8.98 -2.34
N LEU A 393 -15.96 9.00 -1.19
CA LEU A 393 -15.24 7.84 -0.67
C LEU A 393 -16.14 6.75 -0.06
N LYS A 394 -17.43 7.03 0.21
CA LYS A 394 -18.43 5.97 0.48
C LYS A 394 -18.89 5.27 -0.80
N SER A 395 -18.91 6.00 -1.93
CA SER A 395 -19.34 5.51 -3.25
C SER A 395 -18.23 4.82 -4.05
N TYR A 396 -17.03 5.38 -3.99
CA TYR A 396 -15.84 5.00 -4.75
C TYR A 396 -14.64 5.00 -3.80
N PRO A 397 -14.41 3.90 -3.06
CA PRO A 397 -13.56 3.97 -1.88
C PRO A 397 -12.10 4.34 -2.14
N PHE A 398 -11.56 4.15 -3.34
CA PHE A 398 -10.17 4.48 -3.70
C PHE A 398 -10.09 5.64 -4.72
N ALA A 399 -11.09 6.51 -4.74
CA ALA A 399 -11.11 7.70 -5.60
C ALA A 399 -10.00 8.71 -5.23
N ASP A 400 -9.60 8.76 -3.96
CA ASP A 400 -8.46 9.54 -3.47
C ASP A 400 -7.14 9.11 -4.11
N GLU A 401 -6.87 7.80 -4.18
CA GLU A 401 -5.69 7.24 -4.85
C GLU A 401 -5.70 7.48 -6.37
N ALA A 402 -6.89 7.52 -6.98
CA ALA A 402 -7.09 7.88 -8.38
C ALA A 402 -7.08 9.41 -8.64
N GLY A 403 -6.79 10.25 -7.63
CA GLY A 403 -6.79 11.72 -7.78
C GLY A 403 -8.16 12.32 -8.09
N PHE A 404 -9.24 11.62 -7.74
CA PHE A 404 -10.64 11.91 -8.03
C PHE A 404 -11.01 11.88 -9.54
N GLU A 405 -10.26 11.11 -10.32
CA GLU A 405 -10.50 10.83 -11.74
C GLU A 405 -10.76 9.33 -11.99
N LEU A 406 -12.03 8.96 -12.11
CA LEU A 406 -12.47 7.57 -12.31
C LEU A 406 -12.74 7.29 -13.80
N LYS A 407 -12.45 6.07 -14.26
CA LYS A 407 -12.57 5.67 -15.68
C LYS A 407 -13.18 4.29 -15.85
N VAL A 408 -13.66 3.99 -17.05
CA VAL A 408 -13.99 2.64 -17.53
C VAL A 408 -13.94 2.61 -19.06
N GLN A 409 -13.70 1.44 -19.66
CA GLN A 409 -13.89 1.20 -21.09
C GLN A 409 -15.06 0.24 -21.31
N ILE A 410 -16.05 0.63 -22.11
CA ILE A 410 -17.27 -0.15 -22.41
C ILE A 410 -17.48 -0.14 -23.93
N ASP A 411 -17.68 -1.32 -24.52
CA ASP A 411 -17.91 -1.53 -25.96
C ASP A 411 -16.86 -0.87 -26.88
N GLY A 412 -15.63 -0.70 -26.38
CA GLY A 412 -14.51 -0.04 -27.08
C GLY A 412 -14.45 1.48 -26.90
N GLU A 413 -15.34 2.09 -26.13
CA GLU A 413 -15.38 3.52 -25.84
C GLU A 413 -14.93 3.80 -24.40
N GLN A 414 -14.18 4.90 -24.18
CA GLN A 414 -13.73 5.29 -22.85
C GLN A 414 -14.69 6.29 -22.21
N TYR A 415 -14.97 6.09 -20.91
CA TYR A 415 -15.77 7.00 -20.10
C TYR A 415 -14.98 7.44 -18.87
N GLN A 416 -15.26 8.66 -18.38
CA GLN A 416 -14.59 9.29 -17.26
C GLN A 416 -15.57 10.06 -16.39
N LEU A 417 -15.42 9.95 -15.07
CA LEU A 417 -16.00 10.82 -14.07
C LEU A 417 -14.85 11.55 -13.38
N GLN A 418 -14.79 12.86 -13.58
CA GLN A 418 -13.88 13.75 -12.86
C GLN A 418 -14.67 14.48 -11.77
N ILE A 419 -14.19 14.39 -10.54
CA ILE A 419 -14.78 15.03 -9.37
C ILE A 419 -13.82 16.11 -8.89
N GLY A 420 -14.19 17.37 -9.11
CA GLY A 420 -13.51 18.51 -8.53
C GLY A 420 -13.88 18.67 -7.05
N LEU A 421 -12.96 19.21 -6.25
CA LEU A 421 -13.11 19.43 -4.82
C LEU A 421 -12.61 20.83 -4.47
N ASP A 422 -13.39 21.60 -3.71
CA ASP A 422 -12.98 22.92 -3.22
C ASP A 422 -12.02 22.76 -2.03
N ARG A 423 -10.72 22.79 -2.34
CA ARG A 423 -9.65 22.65 -1.34
C ARG A 423 -9.33 23.96 -0.60
N ASP A 424 -9.90 25.09 -1.02
CA ASP A 424 -9.67 26.38 -0.39
C ASP A 424 -10.67 26.62 0.76
N GLU A 425 -11.89 26.06 0.69
CA GLU A 425 -12.90 26.10 1.76
C GLU A 425 -13.31 24.69 2.31
N PRO A 426 -12.40 23.95 2.98
CA PRO A 426 -12.73 22.67 3.62
C PRO A 426 -13.65 22.82 4.84
N ASN A 427 -14.51 21.82 5.07
CA ASN A 427 -15.44 21.79 6.19
C ASN A 427 -14.72 21.61 7.54
N SER A 428 -15.38 22.01 8.63
CA SER A 428 -14.84 21.94 10.00
C SER A 428 -14.58 20.52 10.52
N ASP A 429 -15.05 19.48 9.82
CA ASP A 429 -14.81 18.08 10.13
C ASP A 429 -13.67 17.45 9.30
N GLY A 430 -13.09 18.20 8.35
CA GLY A 430 -12.03 17.73 7.44
C GLY A 430 -12.55 17.13 6.13
N SER A 431 -13.86 17.09 5.90
CA SER A 431 -14.43 16.80 4.58
C SER A 431 -14.24 18.00 3.63
N ILE A 432 -14.19 17.73 2.32
CA ILE A 432 -13.95 18.75 1.29
C ILE A 432 -15.19 18.83 0.37
N PRO A 433 -15.83 19.98 0.15
CA PRO A 433 -16.97 20.11 -0.76
C PRO A 433 -16.62 19.75 -2.22
N ILE A 434 -17.61 19.31 -2.99
CA ILE A 434 -17.48 19.09 -4.45
C ILE A 434 -17.79 20.39 -5.20
N ASP A 435 -16.84 20.96 -5.95
CA ASP A 435 -17.07 22.18 -6.75
C ASP A 435 -17.70 21.87 -8.13
N THR A 436 -17.25 20.78 -8.76
CA THR A 436 -17.61 20.42 -10.13
C THR A 436 -17.68 18.90 -10.28
N LEU A 437 -18.73 18.41 -10.94
CA LEU A 437 -18.80 17.04 -11.44
C LEU A 437 -18.76 17.05 -12.97
N ILE A 438 -17.88 16.25 -13.59
CA ILE A 438 -17.82 16.06 -15.05
C ILE A 438 -17.88 14.58 -15.37
N LEU A 439 -19.00 14.12 -15.95
CA LEU A 439 -19.15 12.77 -16.50
C LEU A 439 -19.11 12.85 -18.02
N GLN A 440 -18.20 12.13 -18.68
CA GLN A 440 -17.98 12.27 -20.12
C GLN A 440 -17.54 10.97 -20.81
N ARG A 441 -17.76 10.91 -22.13
CA ARG A 441 -17.11 9.98 -23.05
C ARG A 441 -15.84 10.66 -23.56
N ILE A 442 -14.70 9.99 -23.39
CA ILE A 442 -13.44 10.33 -24.06
C ILE A 442 -13.41 9.54 -25.37
N GLY A 443 -13.04 10.18 -26.48
CA GLY A 443 -12.74 9.46 -27.72
C GLY A 443 -11.43 8.67 -27.60
N ASN A 444 -11.32 7.59 -28.38
CA ASN A 444 -10.10 6.80 -28.53
C ASN A 444 -8.95 7.57 -29.23
#